data_AF-A0A3D9CWB1-F1
#
_entry.id   AF-A0A3D9CWB1-F1
#
_cell.length_a   1.000
_cell.length_b   1.000
_cell.length_c   1.000
_cell.angle_alpha   90.00
_cell.angle_beta   90.00
_cell.angle_gamma   90.00
#
_symmetry.space_group_name_H-M   'P 1'
#
loop_
_entity.id
_entity.type
_entity.pdbx_description
1 polymer ?
#
loop_
_entity_poly.entity_id
_entity_poly.type
_entity_poly.pdbx_seq_one_letter_code
_entity_poly.pdbx_strand_id
1 'polypeptide(L)'
;MQQTSQHKSLSTYKIGYYISLFGAAIILLWIGAFKFTPTEAAAIKPLVENHFLTFFVYDIMSAQAVSNIIGVIEIIIALLLIFSVKFASLKKFAGIGMVVTFLVTLSYLFTTPNVWHIVDGVPVTDFFILKDLMLLGFGLMLLNGKNEHI
;
A
#
# COMPACT_ATOMS: atom_id res chain seq x y z
N MET A 1 -7.05 -17.13 -36.33
CA MET A 1 -6.34 -17.59 -35.11
C MET A 1 -5.61 -16.47 -34.37
N GLN A 2 -5.02 -15.48 -35.04
CA GLN A 2 -4.30 -14.37 -34.37
C GLN A 2 -5.24 -13.37 -33.65
N GLN A 3 -6.40 -13.03 -34.24
CA GLN A 3 -7.38 -12.10 -33.61
C GLN A 3 -8.05 -12.66 -32.34
N THR A 4 -8.36 -13.96 -32.29
CA THR A 4 -8.98 -14.60 -31.11
C THR A 4 -8.04 -14.69 -29.92
N SER A 5 -6.74 -14.89 -30.15
CA SER A 5 -5.72 -14.88 -29.09
C SER A 5 -5.47 -13.48 -28.53
N GLN A 6 -5.50 -12.45 -29.40
CA GLN A 6 -5.31 -11.04 -29.00
C GLN A 6 -6.50 -10.50 -28.18
N HIS A 7 -7.73 -10.91 -28.51
CA HIS A 7 -8.93 -10.53 -27.75
C HIS A 7 -8.98 -11.21 -26.36
N LYS A 8 -8.48 -12.45 -26.26
CA LYS A 8 -8.42 -13.20 -25.00
C LYS A 8 -7.37 -12.61 -24.03
N SER A 9 -6.21 -12.17 -24.54
CA SER A 9 -5.18 -11.53 -23.72
C SER A 9 -5.63 -10.18 -23.14
N LEU A 10 -6.40 -9.39 -23.90
CA LEU A 10 -6.99 -8.13 -23.41
C LEU A 10 -7.98 -8.37 -22.26
N SER A 11 -8.77 -9.44 -22.34
CA SER A 11 -9.75 -9.78 -21.30
C SER A 11 -9.09 -10.21 -19.99
N THR A 12 -8.06 -11.06 -20.03
CA THR A 12 -7.32 -11.48 -18.84
C THR A 12 -6.60 -10.31 -18.18
N TYR A 13 -5.99 -9.42 -18.96
CA TYR A 13 -5.35 -8.21 -18.45
C TYR A 13 -6.35 -7.30 -17.72
N LYS A 14 -7.52 -7.04 -18.33
CA LYS A 14 -8.59 -6.23 -17.69
C LYS A 14 -9.02 -6.84 -16.36
N ILE A 15 -9.24 -8.15 -16.31
CA ILE A 15 -9.64 -8.85 -15.09
C ILE A 15 -8.54 -8.72 -14.03
N GLY A 16 -7.28 -9.01 -14.37
CA GLY A 16 -6.15 -8.88 -13.46
C GLY A 16 -6.01 -7.46 -12.91
N TYR A 17 -6.10 -6.45 -13.77
CA TYR A 17 -6.05 -5.04 -13.38
C TYR A 17 -7.14 -4.69 -12.35
N TYR A 18 -8.40 -5.07 -12.60
CA TYR A 18 -9.49 -4.76 -11.67
C TYR A 18 -9.40 -5.58 -10.38
N ILE A 19 -8.93 -6.82 -10.42
CA ILE A 19 -8.62 -7.61 -9.22
C ILE A 19 -7.56 -6.90 -8.39
N SER A 20 -6.45 -6.44 -9.00
CA SER A 20 -5.41 -5.68 -8.30
C SER A 20 -5.94 -4.37 -7.74
N LEU A 21 -6.76 -3.64 -8.50
CA LEU A 21 -7.33 -2.35 -8.08
C LEU A 21 -8.25 -2.50 -6.87
N PHE A 22 -9.25 -3.38 -6.96
CA PHE A 22 -10.19 -3.59 -5.88
C PHE A 22 -9.56 -4.34 -4.71
N GLY A 23 -8.64 -5.28 -4.97
CA GLY A 23 -7.87 -5.96 -3.94
C GLY A 23 -7.01 -4.97 -3.13
N ALA A 24 -6.28 -4.07 -3.79
CA ALA A 24 -5.52 -3.03 -3.13
C ALA A 24 -6.42 -2.08 -2.32
N ALA A 25 -7.56 -1.67 -2.88
CA ALA A 25 -8.51 -0.82 -2.18
C ALA A 25 -9.09 -1.49 -0.93
N ILE A 26 -9.46 -2.77 -1.02
CA ILE A 26 -9.97 -3.55 0.12
C ILE A 26 -8.90 -3.67 1.21
N ILE A 27 -7.66 -4.01 0.84
CA ILE A 27 -6.55 -4.11 1.80
C ILE A 27 -6.36 -2.78 2.53
N LEU A 28 -6.26 -1.67 1.78
CA LEU A 28 -6.07 -0.33 2.33
C LEU A 28 -7.24 0.11 3.22
N LEU A 29 -8.49 -0.16 2.85
CA LEU A 29 -9.65 0.12 3.71
C LEU A 29 -9.59 -0.68 5.01
N TRP A 30 -9.23 -1.96 4.93
CA TRP A 30 -9.22 -2.84 6.09
C TRP A 30 -8.12 -2.47 7.08
N ILE A 31 -6.89 -2.27 6.59
CA ILE A 31 -5.77 -1.85 7.44
C ILE A 31 -5.97 -0.41 7.93
N GLY A 32 -6.47 0.49 7.07
CA GLY A 32 -6.73 1.88 7.43
C GLY A 32 -7.81 2.02 8.50
N ALA A 33 -8.87 1.22 8.44
CA ALA A 33 -9.86 1.16 9.52
C ALA A 33 -9.26 0.59 10.82
N PHE A 34 -8.36 -0.38 10.73
CA PHE A 34 -7.72 -0.98 11.90
C PHE A 34 -6.79 0.00 12.64
N LYS A 35 -6.22 0.99 11.94
CA LYS A 35 -5.38 2.07 12.53
C LYS A 35 -6.08 2.90 13.62
N PHE A 36 -7.40 2.91 13.65
CA PHE A 36 -8.17 3.61 14.69
C PHE A 36 -8.25 2.83 16.02
N THR A 37 -7.64 1.64 16.09
CA THR A 37 -7.60 0.84 17.32
C THR A 37 -6.33 1.12 18.14
N PRO A 38 -6.39 1.00 19.48
CA PRO A 38 -5.20 1.12 20.33
C PRO A 38 -4.16 0.04 20.05
N THR A 39 -4.61 -1.17 19.71
CA THR A 39 -3.75 -2.31 19.38
C THR A 39 -2.86 -2.00 18.18
N GLU A 40 -3.45 -1.48 17.11
CA GLU A 40 -2.68 -1.14 15.90
C GLU A 40 -1.77 0.07 16.13
N ALA A 41 -2.23 1.06 16.91
CA ALA A 41 -1.40 2.21 17.28
C ALA A 41 -0.15 1.79 18.07
N ALA A 42 -0.28 0.79 18.96
CA ALA A 42 0.85 0.22 19.69
C ALA A 42 1.77 -0.61 18.78
N ALA A 43 1.20 -1.35 17.82
CA ALA A 43 1.96 -2.20 16.91
C ALA A 43 2.88 -1.40 15.97
N ILE A 44 2.41 -0.27 15.43
CA ILE A 44 3.22 0.55 14.52
C ILE A 44 4.19 1.50 15.20
N LYS A 45 3.99 1.78 16.50
CA LYS A 45 4.87 2.68 17.26
C LYS A 45 6.37 2.37 17.08
N PRO A 46 6.84 1.12 17.27
CA PRO A 46 8.25 0.79 17.06
C PRO A 46 8.70 0.99 15.60
N LEU A 47 7.81 0.85 14.61
CA LEU A 47 8.15 1.11 13.21
C LEU A 47 8.48 2.58 12.99
N VAL A 48 7.60 3.46 13.49
CA VAL A 48 7.67 4.90 13.26
C VAL A 48 8.77 5.56 14.08
N GLU A 49 8.98 5.14 15.34
CA GLU A 49 9.97 5.74 16.23
C GLU A 49 11.43 5.43 15.82
N ASN A 50 11.65 4.28 15.18
CA ASN A 50 12.98 3.88 14.70
C ASN A 50 13.30 4.41 13.29
N HIS A 51 12.36 5.06 12.62
CA HIS A 51 12.53 5.51 11.25
C HIS A 51 13.10 6.95 11.17
N PHE A 52 14.14 7.14 10.34
CA PHE A 52 14.93 8.38 10.28
C PHE A 52 14.14 9.65 9.94
N LEU A 53 13.00 9.54 9.25
CA LEU A 53 12.13 10.70 8.95
C LEU A 53 11.10 11.00 10.04
N THR A 54 10.83 10.07 10.95
CA THR A 54 9.66 10.13 11.84
C THR A 54 10.01 9.90 13.31
N PHE A 55 11.29 9.73 13.66
CA PHE A 55 11.74 9.45 15.02
C PHE A 55 11.23 10.45 16.07
N PHE A 56 11.03 11.72 15.68
CA PHE A 56 10.57 12.79 16.56
C PHE A 56 9.04 12.91 16.69
N VAL A 57 8.26 12.17 15.90
CA VAL A 57 6.82 12.42 15.76
C VAL A 57 6.07 12.22 17.08
N TYR A 58 6.56 11.29 17.92
CA TYR A 58 5.94 10.97 19.20
C TYR A 58 6.28 11.96 20.32
N ASP A 59 7.22 12.88 20.10
CA ASP A 59 7.45 14.02 21.00
C ASP A 59 6.37 15.10 20.85
N ILE A 60 5.65 15.08 19.71
CA ILE A 60 4.65 16.09 19.33
C ILE A 60 3.24 15.50 19.33
N MET A 61 3.11 14.22 19.02
CA MET A 61 1.82 13.54 18.80
C MET A 61 1.73 12.25 19.60
N SER A 62 0.51 11.88 20.02
CA SER A 62 0.30 10.57 20.65
C SER A 62 0.40 9.43 19.62
N ALA A 63 0.71 8.22 20.10
CA ALA A 63 0.70 7.00 19.27
C ALA A 63 -0.61 6.83 18.48
N GLN A 64 -1.75 7.08 19.15
CA GLN A 64 -3.05 7.00 18.52
C GLN A 64 -3.26 8.07 17.44
N ALA A 65 -2.80 9.30 17.67
CA ALA A 65 -2.97 10.38 16.69
C ALA A 65 -2.18 10.08 15.40
N VAL A 66 -0.94 9.60 15.52
CA VAL A 66 -0.12 9.19 14.37
C VAL A 66 -0.76 8.03 13.63
N SER A 67 -1.23 7.02 14.36
CA SER A 67 -1.94 5.87 13.77
C SER A 67 -3.18 6.32 13.00
N ASN A 68 -4.02 7.19 13.59
CA ASN A 68 -5.19 7.74 12.93
C ASN A 68 -4.85 8.48 11.63
N ILE A 69 -3.77 9.28 11.60
CA ILE A 69 -3.33 9.99 10.39
C ILE A 69 -2.97 9.00 9.28
N ILE A 70 -2.19 7.95 9.61
CA ILE A 70 -1.83 6.90 8.64
C ILE A 70 -3.11 6.22 8.13
N GLY A 71 -4.04 5.88 9.02
CA GLY A 71 -5.31 5.26 8.64
C GLY A 71 -6.16 6.13 7.72
N VAL A 72 -6.23 7.43 7.97
CA VAL A 72 -6.90 8.39 7.08
C VAL A 72 -6.24 8.41 5.70
N ILE A 73 -4.91 8.42 5.63
CA ILE A 73 -4.18 8.38 4.36
C ILE A 73 -4.51 7.10 3.58
N GLU A 74 -4.46 5.94 4.23
CA GLU A 74 -4.78 4.64 3.62
C GLU A 74 -6.21 4.60 3.07
N ILE A 75 -7.19 5.10 3.85
CA ILE A 75 -8.60 5.19 3.42
C ILE A 75 -8.74 6.15 2.22
N ILE A 76 -8.10 7.31 2.24
CA ILE A 76 -8.15 8.26 1.11
C ILE A 76 -7.61 7.60 -0.17
N ILE A 77 -6.47 6.91 -0.09
CA ILE A 77 -5.89 6.20 -1.25
C ILE A 77 -6.85 5.12 -1.76
N ALA A 78 -7.48 4.37 -0.86
CA ALA A 78 -8.46 3.36 -1.24
C ALA A 78 -9.68 3.96 -1.95
N LEU A 79 -10.20 5.08 -1.46
CA LEU A 79 -11.29 5.80 -2.10
C LEU A 79 -10.87 6.34 -3.47
N LEU A 80 -9.65 6.88 -3.60
CA LEU A 80 -9.10 7.29 -4.89
C LEU A 80 -9.04 6.12 -5.87
N LEU A 81 -8.59 4.93 -5.44
CA LEU A 81 -8.59 3.72 -6.26
C LEU A 81 -9.98 3.36 -6.76
N ILE A 82 -10.98 3.30 -5.86
CA ILE A 82 -12.36 2.96 -6.20
C ILE A 82 -12.95 3.97 -7.19
N PHE A 83 -12.81 5.27 -6.90
CA PHE A 83 -13.35 6.32 -7.78
C PHE A 83 -12.60 6.43 -9.10
N SER A 84 -11.34 5.98 -9.16
CA SER A 84 -10.53 5.98 -10.39
C SER A 84 -11.09 5.10 -11.51
N VAL A 85 -12.00 4.16 -11.17
CA VAL A 85 -12.74 3.35 -12.15
C VAL A 85 -13.62 4.23 -13.03
N LYS A 86 -14.24 5.26 -12.45
CA LYS A 86 -15.09 6.22 -13.17
C LYS A 86 -14.32 7.46 -13.62
N PHE A 87 -13.34 7.90 -12.82
CA PHE A 87 -12.60 9.14 -13.04
C PHE A 87 -11.12 8.84 -13.26
N ALA A 88 -10.72 8.70 -14.53
CA ALA A 88 -9.36 8.31 -14.90
C ALA A 88 -8.26 9.23 -14.33
N SER A 89 -8.55 10.51 -14.11
CA SER A 89 -7.63 11.47 -13.48
C SER A 89 -7.21 11.08 -12.06
N LEU A 90 -8.07 10.37 -11.32
CA LEU A 90 -7.78 9.94 -9.94
C LEU A 90 -6.74 8.81 -9.88
N LYS A 91 -6.53 8.06 -10.98
CA LYS A 91 -5.54 6.97 -11.02
C LYS A 91 -4.14 7.46 -10.68
N LYS A 92 -3.75 8.63 -11.20
CA LYS A 92 -2.44 9.22 -10.93
C LYS A 92 -2.27 9.55 -9.45
N PHE A 93 -3.28 10.16 -8.83
CA PHE A 93 -3.24 10.51 -7.41
C PHE A 93 -3.21 9.26 -6.52
N ALA A 94 -4.02 8.25 -6.84
CA ALA A 94 -3.97 6.95 -6.17
C ALA A 94 -2.58 6.32 -6.29
N GLY A 95 -2.00 6.29 -7.50
CA GLY A 95 -0.66 5.75 -7.74
C GLY A 95 0.43 6.47 -6.96
N ILE A 96 0.41 7.81 -6.91
CA ILE A 96 1.38 8.59 -6.14
C ILE A 96 1.24 8.26 -4.65
N GLY A 97 0.01 8.27 -4.13
CA GLY A 97 -0.26 7.94 -2.74
C GLY A 97 0.24 6.54 -2.37
N MET A 98 -0.09 5.53 -3.19
CA MET A 98 0.40 4.16 -3.01
C MET A 98 1.93 4.10 -3.00
N VAL A 99 2.59 4.71 -3.99
CA VAL A 99 4.06 4.68 -4.08
C VAL A 99 4.70 5.31 -2.86
N VAL A 100 4.24 6.49 -2.44
CA VAL A 100 4.79 7.17 -1.25
C VAL A 100 4.55 6.35 0.01
N THR A 101 3.31 5.89 0.25
CA THR A 101 2.96 5.11 1.44
C THR A 101 3.80 3.84 1.51
N PHE A 102 3.85 3.04 0.45
CA PHE A 102 4.53 1.75 0.49
C PHE A 102 6.06 1.86 0.45
N LEU A 103 6.63 2.94 -0.09
CA LEU A 103 8.05 3.22 0.07
C LEU A 103 8.39 3.49 1.55
N VAL A 104 7.55 4.24 2.26
CA VAL A 104 7.72 4.49 3.70
C VAL A 104 7.49 3.21 4.51
N THR A 105 6.49 2.39 4.17
CA THR A 105 6.27 1.14 4.92
C THR A 105 7.41 0.15 4.69
N LEU A 106 7.88 0.00 3.45
CA LEU A 106 8.99 -0.89 3.13
C LEU A 106 10.32 -0.41 3.73
N SER A 107 10.53 0.89 3.92
CA SER A 107 11.74 1.39 4.59
C SER A 107 11.81 0.96 6.05
N TYR A 108 10.68 0.64 6.71
CA TYR A 108 10.68 0.06 8.06
C TYR A 108 11.42 -1.27 8.16
N LEU A 109 11.50 -2.05 7.07
CA LEU A 109 12.32 -3.28 7.04
C LEU A 109 13.81 -3.00 7.29
N PHE A 110 14.28 -1.79 7.01
CA PHE A 110 15.69 -1.41 7.16
C PHE A 110 15.95 -0.53 8.39
N THR A 111 14.92 0.14 8.90
CA THR A 111 15.07 1.06 10.04
C THR A 111 14.69 0.41 11.37
N THR A 112 13.80 -0.59 11.37
CA THR A 112 13.27 -1.14 12.62
C THR A 112 14.10 -2.33 13.11
N PRO A 113 14.60 -2.30 14.37
CA PRO A 113 15.31 -3.42 14.97
C PRO A 113 14.42 -4.67 15.07
N ASN A 114 15.04 -5.85 15.01
CA ASN A 114 14.39 -7.15 15.22
C ASN A 114 13.28 -7.53 14.22
N VAL A 115 13.06 -6.73 13.17
CA VAL A 115 12.07 -7.05 12.12
C VAL A 115 12.54 -8.22 11.25
N TRP A 116 13.85 -8.50 11.23
CA TRP A 116 14.45 -9.68 10.61
C TRP A 116 14.90 -10.66 11.68
N HIS A 117 14.52 -11.93 11.51
CA HIS A 117 14.90 -13.01 12.43
C HIS A 117 14.96 -14.35 11.68
N ILE A 118 15.55 -15.38 12.30
CA ILE A 118 15.66 -16.72 11.72
C ILE A 118 14.69 -17.66 12.44
N VAL A 119 13.86 -18.37 11.67
CA VAL A 119 12.97 -19.43 12.15
C VAL A 119 13.37 -20.72 11.42
N ASP A 120 13.77 -21.74 12.17
CA ASP A 120 14.18 -23.05 11.63
C ASP A 120 15.21 -22.97 10.48
N GLY A 121 16.14 -22.01 10.56
CA GLY A 121 17.18 -21.79 9.55
C GLY A 121 16.73 -20.94 8.35
N VAL A 122 15.49 -20.47 8.32
CA VAL A 122 14.94 -19.62 7.26
C VAL A 122 14.88 -18.16 7.74
N PRO A 123 15.38 -17.18 6.96
CA PRO A 123 15.20 -15.76 7.27
C PRO A 123 13.73 -15.37 7.07
N VAL A 124 13.12 -14.82 8.13
CA VAL A 124 11.74 -14.35 8.16
C VAL A 124 11.72 -12.86 8.51
N THR A 125 10.73 -12.16 7.97
CA THR A 125 10.46 -10.77 8.31
C THR A 125 8.96 -10.54 8.49
N ASP A 126 8.58 -9.29 8.73
CA ASP A 126 7.19 -8.92 8.88
C ASP A 126 6.43 -9.00 7.54
N PHE A 127 5.56 -10.01 7.42
CA PHE A 127 4.73 -10.21 6.23
C PHE A 127 3.66 -9.12 6.04
N PHE A 128 3.29 -8.40 7.10
CA PHE A 128 2.41 -7.25 6.98
C PHE A 128 3.10 -6.13 6.18
N ILE A 129 4.41 -5.95 6.35
CA ILE A 129 5.21 -4.99 5.58
C ILE A 129 5.58 -5.57 4.20
N LEU A 130 5.96 -6.86 4.14
CA LEU A 130 6.45 -7.47 2.89
C LEU A 130 5.39 -7.47 1.77
N LYS A 131 4.10 -7.62 2.12
CA LYS A 131 3.00 -7.55 1.15
C LYS A 131 2.98 -6.23 0.36
N ASP A 132 3.49 -5.15 0.96
CA ASP A 132 3.45 -3.81 0.39
C ASP A 132 4.34 -3.68 -0.85
N LEU A 133 5.30 -4.60 -1.04
CA LEU A 133 6.08 -4.68 -2.27
C LEU A 133 5.20 -4.90 -3.52
N MET A 134 4.18 -5.75 -3.40
CA MET A 134 3.22 -5.97 -4.49
C MET A 134 2.37 -4.72 -4.73
N LEU A 135 1.95 -4.04 -3.67
CA LEU A 135 1.13 -2.83 -3.77
C LEU A 135 1.93 -1.64 -4.33
N LEU A 136 3.21 -1.51 -3.98
CA LEU A 136 4.13 -0.56 -4.59
C LEU A 136 4.23 -0.78 -6.11
N GLY A 137 4.42 -2.04 -6.53
CA GLY A 137 4.45 -2.40 -7.94
C GLY A 137 3.17 -1.99 -8.67
N PHE A 138 2.00 -2.25 -8.08
CA PHE A 138 0.73 -1.81 -8.65
C PHE A 138 0.58 -0.28 -8.66
N GLY A 139 1.03 0.42 -7.62
CA GLY A 139 1.08 1.88 -7.58
C GLY A 139 1.89 2.47 -8.73
N LEU A 140 3.07 1.91 -9.02
CA LEU A 140 3.90 2.30 -10.17
C LEU A 140 3.19 2.04 -11.52
N MET A 141 2.46 0.93 -11.66
CA MET A 141 1.67 0.66 -12.86
C MET A 141 0.59 1.73 -13.09
N LEU A 142 -0.04 2.23 -12.03
CA LEU A 142 -1.04 3.31 -12.14
C LEU A 142 -0.43 4.65 -12.58
N LEU A 143 0.85 4.90 -12.30
CA LEU A 143 1.57 6.09 -12.76
C LEU A 143 1.94 6.03 -14.25
N ASN A 144 2.20 4.82 -14.76
CA ASN A 144 2.65 4.59 -16.14
C ASN A 144 1.51 4.56 -17.17
N GLY A 145 0.35 5.13 -16.84
CA GLY A 145 -0.79 5.27 -17.73
C GLY A 145 -0.52 6.24 -18.88
N LYS A 146 0.25 5.80 -19.89
CA LYS A 146 -0.02 6.24 -21.26
C LYS A 146 -1.49 5.92 -21.52
N ASN A 147 -2.22 6.92 -22.01
CA ASN A 147 -3.61 6.81 -22.45
C ASN A 147 -3.72 5.88 -23.67
N GLU A 148 -3.40 4.61 -23.51
CA GLU A 148 -3.74 3.62 -24.51
C GLU A 148 -5.22 3.33 -24.33
N HIS A 149 -5.99 3.87 -25.26
CA HIS A 149 -7.40 3.59 -25.46
C HIS A 149 -7.63 2.07 -25.35
N ILE A 150 -8.20 1.66 -24.22
CA ILE A 150 -8.70 0.32 -23.94
C ILE A 150 -10.17 0.21 -24.37
#